data_AF-A0A9Q1AWT2-F1
#
_entry.id   AF-A0A9Q1AWT2-F1
#
_cell.length_a   1.000
_cell.length_b   1.000
_cell.length_c   1.000
_cell.angle_alpha   90.00
_cell.angle_beta   90.00
_cell.angle_gamma   90.00
#
_symmetry.space_group_name_H-M   'P 1'
#
loop_
_entity.id
_entity.type
_entity.pdbx_description
1 polymer ?
#
loop_
_entity_poly.entity_id
_entity_poly.type
_entity_poly.pdbx_seq_one_letter_code
_entity_poly.pdbx_strand_id
1 'polypeptide(L)'
;MDRMDKVLKKHNLQTVFRHTTKIQQMLWSAKDKMNPFATAGVYQIPCSCGQVDIGTTKCKIQTRIREHERHCRLKPPEKSAVAEHTLKQMGHEILFQDTEVLVNTTNHYVRLHREANEINKHKQSFNKKEESLKINKAWLPVLKTAESKKVNAQRFPSSHKQRWSVHTTEQLTPINFILGFLLPLITLKFLNPSITIQ
;
A
#
# COMPACT_ATOMS: atom_id res chain seq x y z
N MET A 1 12.06 38.36 -28.76
CA MET A 1 11.87 39.30 -27.63
C MET A 1 10.38 39.51 -27.45
N ASP A 2 9.83 39.07 -26.31
CA ASP A 2 8.39 39.12 -26.05
C ASP A 2 7.86 40.56 -25.94
N ARG A 3 6.61 40.77 -26.35
CA ARG A 3 5.92 42.07 -26.25
C ARG A 3 5.86 42.56 -24.79
N MET A 4 5.71 41.65 -23.84
CA MET A 4 5.70 41.93 -22.39
C MET A 4 7.04 42.48 -21.91
N ASP A 5 8.13 41.98 -22.47
CA ASP A 5 9.49 42.37 -22.15
C ASP A 5 9.75 43.85 -22.44
N LYS A 6 9.24 44.33 -23.57
CA LYS A 6 9.38 45.72 -23.99
C LYS A 6 8.57 46.67 -23.12
N VAL A 7 7.40 46.24 -22.65
CA VAL A 7 6.54 47.04 -21.77
C VAL A 7 7.16 47.17 -20.38
N LEU A 8 7.61 46.05 -19.82
CA LEU A 8 8.15 46.00 -18.45
C LEU A 8 9.50 46.75 -18.32
N LYS A 9 10.32 46.76 -19.37
CA LYS A 9 11.55 47.57 -19.43
C LYS A 9 11.30 49.07 -19.31
N LYS A 10 10.17 49.60 -19.81
CA LYS A 10 9.83 51.03 -19.67
C LYS A 10 9.64 51.45 -18.21
N HIS A 11 9.34 50.49 -17.34
CA HIS A 11 9.17 50.69 -15.90
C HIS A 11 10.38 50.21 -15.09
N ASN A 12 11.55 50.03 -15.71
CA ASN A 12 12.78 49.54 -15.07
C ASN A 12 12.61 48.16 -14.38
N LEU A 13 11.68 47.34 -14.85
CA LEU A 13 11.48 45.99 -14.34
C LEU A 13 12.32 45.00 -15.17
N GLN A 14 13.25 44.33 -14.50
CA GLN A 14 14.04 43.27 -15.12
C GLN A 14 13.22 41.98 -15.20
N THR A 15 13.03 41.52 -16.43
CA THR A 15 12.32 40.29 -16.75
C THR A 15 13.30 39.15 -16.97
N VAL A 16 12.99 37.99 -16.40
CA VAL A 16 13.75 36.75 -16.62
C VAL A 16 12.79 35.69 -17.14
N PHE A 17 13.00 35.24 -18.38
CA PHE A 17 12.23 34.15 -18.95
C PHE A 17 12.72 32.80 -18.45
N ARG A 18 11.77 31.95 -18.05
CA ARG A 18 12.03 30.55 -17.75
C ARG A 18 11.22 29.71 -18.73
N HIS A 19 11.86 28.76 -19.39
CA HIS A 19 11.16 27.77 -20.19
C HIS A 19 10.19 26.99 -19.30
N THR A 20 8.99 26.70 -19.83
CA THR A 20 7.93 25.98 -19.10
C THR A 20 8.37 24.57 -18.69
N THR A 21 9.21 23.93 -19.50
CA THR A 21 9.77 22.61 -19.25
C THR A 21 11.28 22.63 -19.45
N LYS A 22 12.01 22.01 -18.53
CA LYS A 22 13.46 21.79 -18.68
C LYS A 22 13.71 20.60 -19.61
N ILE A 23 14.80 20.62 -20.38
CA ILE A 23 15.22 19.48 -21.23
C ILE A 23 15.28 18.19 -20.40
N GLN A 24 15.80 18.25 -19.18
CA GLN A 24 15.84 17.11 -18.25
C GLN A 24 14.46 16.48 -17.97
N GLN A 25 13.38 17.27 -18.01
CA GLN A 25 12.01 16.75 -17.82
C GLN A 25 11.47 16.06 -19.08
N MET A 26 12.04 16.35 -20.25
CA MET A 26 11.69 15.69 -21.52
C MET A 26 12.49 14.40 -21.70
N LEU A 27 13.70 14.34 -21.15
CA LEU A 27 14.54 13.15 -21.18
C LEU A 27 14.06 12.13 -20.15
N TRP A 28 14.03 10.85 -20.53
CA TRP A 28 13.82 9.77 -19.56
C TRP A 28 15.02 9.62 -18.65
N SER A 29 14.77 9.22 -17.40
CA SER A 29 15.84 8.76 -16.53
C SER A 29 16.37 7.44 -17.08
N ALA A 30 17.67 7.37 -17.34
CA ALA A 30 18.35 6.13 -17.72
C ALA A 30 18.53 5.14 -16.55
N LYS A 31 18.11 5.52 -15.33
CA LYS A 31 18.18 4.65 -14.16
C LYS A 31 17.07 3.61 -14.20
N ASP A 32 17.38 2.42 -13.70
CA ASP A 32 16.39 1.38 -13.48
C ASP A 32 15.25 1.89 -12.61
N LYS A 33 14.04 1.41 -12.90
CA LYS A 33 12.85 1.74 -12.12
C LYS A 33 13.01 1.13 -10.73
N MET A 34 13.09 1.99 -9.72
CA MET A 34 13.17 1.56 -8.34
C MET A 34 11.84 0.94 -7.89
N ASN A 35 11.91 -0.14 -7.11
CA ASN A 35 10.72 -0.76 -6.53
C ASN A 35 9.93 0.29 -5.72
N PRO A 36 8.64 0.54 -6.05
CA PRO A 36 7.81 1.52 -5.34
C PRO A 36 7.70 1.26 -3.83
N PHE A 37 7.75 0.00 -3.40
CA PHE A 37 7.66 -0.38 -1.98
C PHE A 37 8.97 -0.16 -1.21
N ALA A 38 10.09 0.00 -1.92
CA ALA A 38 11.41 0.23 -1.33
C ALA A 38 11.69 1.72 -1.00
N THR A 39 10.68 2.58 -1.13
CA THR A 39 10.80 4.05 -0.95
C THR A 39 9.78 4.58 0.03
N ALA A 40 10.01 5.78 0.54
CA ALA A 40 9.02 6.59 1.27
C ALA A 40 7.85 7.03 0.38
N GLY A 41 6.69 7.23 1.00
CA GLY A 41 5.50 7.60 0.26
C GLY A 41 4.19 7.48 1.03
N VAL A 42 3.11 7.60 0.27
CA VAL A 42 1.73 7.39 0.66
C VAL A 42 1.28 6.05 0.08
N TYR A 43 0.61 5.23 0.89
CA TYR A 43 0.11 3.92 0.48
C TYR A 43 -1.34 3.76 0.97
N GLN A 44 -2.05 2.79 0.38
CA GLN A 44 -3.36 2.35 0.87
C GLN A 44 -3.36 0.84 1.11
N ILE A 45 -3.92 0.39 2.24
CA ILE A 45 -4.11 -1.01 2.60
C ILE A 45 -5.62 -1.30 2.61
N PRO A 46 -6.13 -2.14 1.69
CA PRO A 46 -7.53 -2.50 1.68
C PRO A 46 -7.87 -3.57 2.75
N CYS A 47 -9.11 -3.55 3.20
CA CYS A 47 -9.72 -4.59 4.02
C CYS A 47 -10.80 -5.33 3.20
N SER A 48 -11.06 -6.59 3.54
CA SER A 48 -12.12 -7.42 2.94
C SER A 48 -13.51 -6.78 3.01
N CYS A 49 -13.74 -5.86 3.95
CA CYS A 49 -14.99 -5.12 4.11
C CYS A 49 -15.15 -3.92 3.12
N GLY A 50 -14.19 -3.70 2.23
CA GLY A 50 -14.18 -2.59 1.28
C GLY A 50 -13.69 -1.25 1.85
N GLN A 51 -13.42 -1.18 3.16
CA GLN A 51 -12.78 -0.01 3.76
C GLN A 51 -11.26 -0.03 3.54
N VAL A 52 -10.64 1.15 3.58
CA VAL A 52 -9.19 1.31 3.32
C VAL A 52 -8.49 2.09 4.43
N ASP A 53 -7.26 1.71 4.76
CA ASP A 53 -6.33 2.52 5.56
C ASP A 53 -5.37 3.23 4.62
N ILE A 54 -5.28 4.56 4.73
CA ILE A 54 -4.38 5.37 3.89
C ILE A 54 -3.30 5.95 4.79
N GLY A 55 -2.08 5.47 4.66
CA GLY A 55 -0.99 5.85 5.56
C GLY A 55 0.19 6.48 4.85
N THR A 56 1.04 7.14 5.63
CA THR A 56 2.33 7.63 5.19
C THR A 56 3.50 7.02 5.93
N THR A 57 4.64 6.93 5.25
CA THR A 57 5.90 6.54 5.88
C THR A 57 7.05 7.42 5.41
N LYS A 58 7.97 7.69 6.33
CA LYS A 58 9.26 8.35 6.07
C LYS A 58 10.30 7.36 5.50
N CYS A 59 10.08 6.07 5.69
CA CYS A 59 10.98 4.97 5.31
C CYS A 59 10.35 4.12 4.21
N LYS A 60 10.87 2.92 3.95
CA LYS A 60 10.30 1.99 2.96
C LYS A 60 8.85 1.64 3.32
N ILE A 61 7.94 1.74 2.35
CA ILE A 61 6.53 1.31 2.51
C ILE A 61 6.47 -0.17 2.94
N GLN A 62 7.34 -1.02 2.40
CA GLN A 62 7.40 -2.43 2.80
C GLN A 62 7.66 -2.63 4.29
N THR A 63 8.51 -1.80 4.90
CA THR A 63 8.76 -1.86 6.35
C THR A 63 7.49 -1.54 7.13
N ARG A 64 6.73 -0.54 6.68
CA ARG A 64 5.49 -0.13 7.32
C ARG A 64 4.39 -1.19 7.22
N ILE A 65 4.28 -1.86 6.07
CA ILE A 65 3.35 -3.00 5.89
C ILE A 65 3.66 -4.10 6.91
N ARG A 66 4.93 -4.50 7.05
CA ARG A 66 5.35 -5.52 8.04
C ARG A 66 5.09 -5.09 9.48
N GLU A 67 5.24 -3.81 9.79
CA GLU A 67 4.85 -3.27 11.10
C GLU A 67 3.35 -3.46 11.36
N HIS A 68 2.50 -3.16 10.37
CA HIS A 68 1.05 -3.38 10.48
C HIS A 68 0.68 -4.86 10.60
N GLU A 69 1.30 -5.76 9.83
CA GLU A 69 1.11 -7.22 9.97
C GLU A 69 1.44 -7.68 11.39
N ARG A 70 2.59 -7.23 11.92
CA ARG A 70 3.00 -7.53 13.29
C ARG A 70 2.02 -6.98 14.31
N HIS A 71 1.50 -5.77 14.13
CA HIS A 71 0.48 -5.20 15.00
C HIS A 71 -0.86 -5.96 14.92
N CYS A 72 -1.27 -6.46 13.75
CA CYS A 72 -2.47 -7.28 13.66
C CYS A 72 -2.30 -8.62 14.39
N ARG A 73 -1.11 -9.23 14.29
CA ARG A 73 -0.78 -10.47 15.01
C ARG A 73 -0.74 -10.28 16.53
N LEU A 74 -0.09 -9.21 17.01
CA LEU A 74 0.10 -8.95 18.44
C LEU A 74 -1.10 -8.25 19.10
N LYS A 75 -2.02 -7.71 18.30
CA LYS A 75 -3.23 -7.02 18.75
C LYS A 75 -3.04 -5.81 19.69
N PRO A 76 -2.02 -4.92 19.56
CA PRO A 76 -2.06 -3.60 20.22
C PRO A 76 -2.90 -2.59 19.41
N PRO A 77 -4.17 -2.32 19.77
CA PRO A 77 -5.04 -1.42 18.98
C PRO A 77 -4.51 0.01 18.90
N GLU A 78 -3.85 0.48 19.97
CA GLU A 78 -3.37 1.87 20.07
C GLU A 78 -2.34 2.22 19.00
N LYS A 79 -1.57 1.25 18.51
CA LYS A 79 -0.40 1.49 17.64
C LYS A 79 -0.72 1.57 16.15
N SER A 80 -1.92 1.16 15.73
CA SER A 80 -2.21 1.01 14.30
C SER A 80 -3.72 1.02 14.06
N ALA A 81 -4.19 1.93 13.20
CA ALA A 81 -5.58 1.97 12.74
C ALA A 81 -6.01 0.62 12.15
N VAL A 82 -5.12 -0.05 11.40
CA VAL A 82 -5.31 -1.41 10.86
C VAL A 82 -5.55 -2.44 11.96
N ALA A 83 -4.83 -2.35 13.09
CA ALA A 83 -4.98 -3.31 14.18
C ALA A 83 -6.23 -3.02 15.02
N GLU A 84 -6.55 -1.73 15.22
CA GLU A 84 -7.79 -1.31 15.86
C GLU A 84 -9.02 -1.75 15.07
N HIS A 85 -8.97 -1.63 13.74
CA HIS A 85 -10.05 -2.03 12.84
C HIS A 85 -10.36 -3.53 12.93
N THR A 86 -9.35 -4.39 12.85
CA THR A 86 -9.51 -5.85 12.96
C THR A 86 -9.99 -6.30 14.34
N LEU A 87 -9.68 -5.54 15.39
CA LEU A 87 -10.15 -5.82 16.75
C LEU A 87 -11.60 -5.38 16.98
N LYS A 88 -12.01 -4.25 16.40
CA LYS A 88 -13.37 -3.70 16.56
C LYS A 88 -14.41 -4.45 15.75
N GLN A 89 -14.03 -5.04 14.61
CA GLN A 89 -14.95 -5.66 13.67
C GLN A 89 -14.57 -7.12 13.45
N MET A 90 -15.45 -8.04 13.85
CA MET A 90 -15.20 -9.47 13.70
C MET A 90 -15.27 -9.90 12.23
N GLY A 91 -14.36 -10.77 11.79
CA GLY A 91 -14.33 -11.32 10.43
C GLY A 91 -13.68 -10.42 9.37
N HIS A 92 -13.05 -9.32 9.80
CA HIS A 92 -12.37 -8.39 8.89
C HIS A 92 -10.93 -8.84 8.65
N GLU A 93 -10.59 -9.07 7.39
CA GLU A 93 -9.26 -9.50 6.95
C GLU A 93 -8.57 -8.36 6.21
N ILE A 94 -7.35 -8.05 6.63
CA ILE A 94 -6.53 -7.02 6.00
C ILE A 94 -5.78 -7.61 4.83
N LEU A 95 -6.00 -7.06 3.64
CA LEU A 95 -5.44 -7.54 2.38
C LEU A 95 -4.07 -6.90 2.13
N PHE A 96 -3.06 -7.26 2.93
CA PHE A 96 -1.72 -6.67 2.84
C PHE A 96 -1.07 -6.85 1.46
N GLN A 97 -1.37 -7.94 0.76
CA GLN A 97 -0.86 -8.22 -0.59
C GLN A 97 -1.42 -7.27 -1.65
N ASP A 98 -2.61 -6.70 -1.39
CA ASP A 98 -3.29 -5.75 -2.28
C ASP A 98 -2.98 -4.29 -1.90
N THR A 99 -1.93 -4.07 -1.10
CA THR A 99 -1.46 -2.72 -0.79
C THR A 99 -1.03 -1.99 -2.06
N GLU A 100 -1.56 -0.79 -2.26
CA GLU A 100 -1.20 0.05 -3.41
C GLU A 100 -0.35 1.24 -2.96
N VAL A 101 0.72 1.52 -3.71
CA VAL A 101 1.54 2.72 -3.53
C VAL A 101 0.91 3.87 -4.31
N LEU A 102 0.33 4.84 -3.61
CA LEU A 102 -0.34 5.99 -4.21
C LEU A 102 0.67 7.01 -4.75
N VAL A 103 1.69 7.34 -3.95
CA VAL A 103 2.74 8.31 -4.33
C VAL A 103 4.05 7.97 -3.64
N ASN A 104 5.15 7.87 -4.41
CA ASN A 104 6.50 7.86 -3.87
C ASN A 104 7.03 9.29 -3.70
N THR A 105 7.31 9.70 -2.46
CA THR A 105 7.91 11.00 -2.18
C THR A 105 8.62 11.00 -0.83
N THR A 106 9.84 11.53 -0.80
CA THR A 106 10.60 11.76 0.42
C THR A 106 10.21 13.08 1.09
N ASN A 107 9.66 14.03 0.34
CA ASN A 107 9.28 15.35 0.84
C ASN A 107 8.15 15.25 1.87
N HIS A 108 8.42 15.75 3.08
CA HIS A 108 7.51 15.67 4.21
C HIS A 108 6.15 16.34 3.97
N TYR A 109 6.15 17.60 3.53
CA TYR A 109 4.92 18.36 3.32
C TYR A 109 4.10 17.78 2.18
N VAL A 110 4.75 17.40 1.08
CA VAL A 110 4.05 16.77 -0.04
C VAL A 110 3.37 15.49 0.43
N ARG A 111 4.05 14.67 1.24
CA ARG A 111 3.49 13.42 1.75
C ARG A 111 2.26 13.65 2.63
N LEU A 112 2.33 14.58 3.59
CA LEU A 112 1.19 14.89 4.49
C LEU A 112 -0.02 15.44 3.73
N HIS A 113 0.20 16.36 2.78
CA HIS A 113 -0.91 16.92 2.00
C HIS A 113 -1.50 15.88 1.06
N ARG A 114 -0.68 14.98 0.51
CA ARG A 114 -1.16 13.87 -0.33
C ARG A 114 -2.00 12.90 0.48
N GLU A 115 -1.54 12.46 1.65
CA GLU A 115 -2.32 11.62 2.56
C GLU A 115 -3.68 12.23 2.88
N ALA A 116 -3.71 13.49 3.32
CA ALA A 116 -4.95 14.18 3.63
C ALA A 116 -5.90 14.23 2.42
N ASN A 117 -5.36 14.50 1.23
CA ASN A 117 -6.16 14.53 0.00
C ASN A 117 -6.72 13.15 -0.35
N GLU A 118 -5.92 12.10 -0.23
CA GLU A 118 -6.34 10.73 -0.53
C GLU A 118 -7.38 10.23 0.50
N ILE A 119 -7.22 10.54 1.79
CA ILE A 119 -8.24 10.28 2.83
C ILE A 119 -9.55 11.00 2.49
N ASN A 120 -9.49 12.27 2.07
CA ASN A 120 -10.70 13.02 1.72
C ASN A 120 -11.42 12.47 0.47
N LYS A 121 -10.69 11.85 -0.47
CA LYS A 121 -11.29 11.18 -1.64
C LYS A 121 -12.01 9.88 -1.24
N HIS A 122 -11.47 9.12 -0.30
CA HIS A 122 -11.99 7.82 0.10
C HIS A 122 -12.93 7.94 1.31
N LYS A 123 -14.23 8.11 1.05
CA LYS A 123 -15.26 8.21 2.12
C LYS A 123 -15.31 6.99 3.06
N GLN A 124 -14.83 5.84 2.60
CA GLN A 124 -14.77 4.59 3.36
C GLN A 124 -13.41 4.35 4.02
N SER A 125 -12.61 5.40 4.26
CA SER A 125 -11.36 5.28 5.01
C SER A 125 -11.62 5.02 6.49
N PHE A 126 -10.93 4.06 7.11
CA PHE A 126 -11.02 3.79 8.55
C PHE A 126 -9.88 4.40 9.37
N ASN A 127 -9.16 5.37 8.78
CA ASN A 127 -8.12 6.15 9.43
C ASN A 127 -8.56 6.80 10.75
N LYS A 128 -7.64 6.89 11.71
CA LYS A 128 -7.83 7.67 12.94
C LYS A 128 -7.88 9.16 12.62
N LYS A 129 -9.01 9.81 12.93
CA LYS A 129 -9.26 11.23 12.60
C LYS A 129 -8.30 12.22 13.28
N GLU A 130 -7.62 11.81 14.34
CA GLU A 130 -6.70 12.65 15.11
C GLU A 130 -5.27 12.67 14.54
N GLU A 131 -4.89 11.62 13.80
CA GLU A 131 -3.51 11.42 13.33
C GLU A 131 -3.22 12.07 11.97
N SER A 132 -4.25 12.53 11.24
CA SER A 132 -4.13 13.04 9.87
C SER A 132 -4.22 14.56 9.78
N LEU A 133 -3.48 15.15 8.82
CA LEU A 133 -3.57 16.57 8.50
C LEU A 133 -5.00 16.92 8.04
N LYS A 134 -5.61 17.94 8.66
CA LYS A 134 -6.95 18.42 8.30
C LYS A 134 -6.88 19.42 7.15
N ILE A 135 -7.60 19.13 6.07
CA ILE A 135 -7.75 20.05 4.94
C ILE A 135 -8.69 21.18 5.35
N ASN A 136 -8.32 22.43 5.04
CA ASN A 136 -9.21 23.57 5.24
C ASN A 136 -10.46 23.43 4.34
N LYS A 137 -11.64 23.62 4.94
CA LYS A 137 -12.96 23.47 4.31
C LYS A 137 -13.10 24.27 3.00
N ALA A 138 -12.41 25.42 2.89
CA ALA A 138 -12.38 26.24 1.68
C ALA A 138 -11.88 25.48 0.43
N TRP A 139 -11.04 24.46 0.61
CA TRP A 139 -10.50 23.64 -0.48
C TRP A 139 -11.39 22.47 -0.87
N LEU A 140 -12.40 22.11 -0.07
CA LEU A 140 -13.25 20.94 -0.34
C LEU A 140 -14.00 21.03 -1.68
N PRO A 141 -14.56 22.19 -2.10
CA PRO A 141 -15.16 22.31 -3.43
C PRO A 141 -14.15 22.05 -4.54
N VAL A 142 -12.94 22.62 -4.42
CA VAL A 142 -11.86 22.45 -5.40
C VAL A 142 -11.44 20.98 -5.50
N LEU A 143 -11.31 20.29 -4.37
CA LEU A 143 -10.91 18.88 -4.33
C LEU A 143 -11.97 17.95 -4.91
N LYS A 144 -13.26 18.30 -4.82
CA LYS A 144 -14.34 17.53 -5.45
C LYS A 144 -14.34 17.66 -6.97
N THR A 145 -14.01 18.86 -7.48
CA THR A 145 -14.01 19.15 -8.92
C THR A 145 -12.69 18.73 -9.58
N ALA A 146 -11.59 18.66 -8.84
CA ALA A 146 -10.28 18.31 -9.37
C ALA A 146 -10.19 16.81 -9.68
N GLU A 147 -10.48 16.42 -10.92
CA GLU A 147 -10.17 15.08 -11.40
C GLU A 147 -8.66 14.84 -11.39
N SER A 148 -8.26 13.67 -10.87
CA SER A 148 -6.89 13.22 -10.96
C SER A 148 -6.63 12.81 -12.40
N LYS A 149 -6.01 13.68 -13.21
CA LYS A 149 -5.46 13.25 -14.51
C LYS A 149 -4.51 12.09 -14.23
N LYS A 150 -4.89 10.87 -14.60
CA LYS A 150 -3.95 9.75 -14.64
C LYS A 150 -2.83 10.20 -15.57
N VAL A 151 -1.63 10.44 -15.03
CA VAL A 151 -0.47 10.68 -15.88
C VAL A 151 -0.33 9.40 -16.70
N ASN A 152 -0.65 9.50 -17.98
CA ASN A 152 -0.66 8.36 -18.86
C ASN A 152 0.81 7.92 -19.03
N ALA A 153 1.24 6.93 -18.26
CA ALA A 153 2.53 6.26 -18.45
C ALA A 153 2.55 5.47 -19.78
N GLN A 154 1.46 5.48 -20.53
CA GLN A 154 1.31 4.92 -21.87
C GLN A 154 1.47 6.04 -22.90
N ARG A 155 2.71 6.29 -23.35
CA ARG A 155 2.94 6.80 -24.71
C ARG A 155 3.64 5.79 -25.61
N PHE A 156 4.04 4.63 -25.08
CA PHE A 156 4.49 3.47 -25.86
C PHE A 156 4.08 2.17 -25.14
N PRO A 157 3.77 1.08 -25.88
CA PRO A 157 3.37 -0.18 -25.28
C PRO A 157 4.57 -0.79 -24.54
N SER A 158 4.50 -0.83 -23.21
CA SER A 158 5.44 -1.62 -22.41
C SER A 158 4.95 -3.06 -22.43
N SER A 159 5.61 -3.93 -23.21
CA SER A 159 5.66 -5.35 -22.89
C SER A 159 6.17 -5.48 -21.45
N HIS A 160 5.53 -6.33 -20.66
CA HIS A 160 5.90 -6.65 -19.28
C HIS A 160 5.45 -5.67 -18.18
N LYS A 161 4.20 -5.83 -17.70
CA LYS A 161 3.82 -5.39 -16.35
C LYS A 161 4.55 -6.30 -15.35
N GLN A 162 5.64 -5.84 -14.75
CA GLN A 162 6.23 -6.53 -13.61
C GLN A 162 5.29 -6.38 -12.41
N ARG A 163 4.67 -7.49 -12.00
CA ARG A 163 3.91 -7.58 -10.73
C ARG A 163 4.94 -7.69 -9.62
N TRP A 164 5.03 -6.67 -8.78
CA TRP A 164 5.90 -6.69 -7.60
C TRP A 164 5.21 -7.53 -6.53
N SER A 165 5.53 -8.82 -6.48
CA SER A 165 5.06 -9.72 -5.43
C SER A 165 5.78 -9.42 -4.12
N VAL A 166 5.02 -9.25 -3.04
CA VAL A 166 5.55 -9.27 -1.68
C VAL A 166 5.85 -10.74 -1.35
N HIS A 167 7.05 -11.22 -1.70
CA HIS A 167 7.43 -12.57 -1.30
C HIS A 167 7.73 -12.59 0.21
N THR A 168 6.90 -13.33 0.93
CA THR A 168 7.15 -13.79 2.30
C THR A 168 8.18 -14.91 2.24
N THR A 169 9.34 -14.74 2.87
CA THR A 169 10.26 -15.85 3.09
C THR A 169 9.75 -16.65 4.29
N GLU A 170 8.82 -17.57 4.06
CA GLU A 170 8.55 -18.66 5.01
C GLU A 170 9.53 -19.80 4.72
N GLN A 171 10.52 -19.96 5.59
CA GLN A 171 11.19 -21.25 5.74
C GLN A 171 10.37 -22.08 6.73
N LEU A 172 9.61 -23.05 6.21
CA LEU A 172 9.10 -24.18 6.97
C LEU A 172 9.87 -25.42 6.53
N THR A 173 10.58 -26.02 7.48
CA THR A 173 11.16 -27.36 7.34
C THR A 173 10.05 -28.41 7.36
N PRO A 174 10.07 -29.44 6.48
CA PRO A 174 9.19 -30.57 6.65
C PRO A 174 9.87 -31.64 7.51
N ILE A 175 9.23 -31.97 8.63
CA ILE A 175 9.43 -33.20 9.39
C ILE A 175 8.89 -34.35 8.54
N ASN A 176 9.74 -35.33 8.22
CA ASN A 176 9.34 -36.56 7.53
C ASN A 176 8.53 -37.46 8.46
N PHE A 177 7.26 -37.72 8.12
CA PHE A 177 6.48 -38.84 8.66
C PHE A 177 6.23 -39.83 7.51
N ILE A 178 6.94 -40.95 7.51
CA ILE A 178 6.73 -42.05 6.57
C ILE A 178 5.59 -42.91 7.12
N LEU A 179 4.48 -42.96 6.38
CA LEU A 179 3.39 -43.92 6.56
C LEU A 179 3.29 -44.73 5.27
N GLY A 180 3.56 -46.03 5.34
CA GLY A 180 3.30 -46.94 4.23
C GLY A 180 3.99 -48.29 4.36
N PHE A 181 3.32 -49.26 4.98
CA PHE A 181 3.41 -50.70 4.69
C PHE A 181 2.09 -51.34 5.17
N LEU A 182 1.15 -51.57 4.26
CA LEU A 182 0.84 -52.86 3.60
C LEU A 182 0.16 -53.88 4.54
N LEU A 183 -1.14 -54.07 4.31
CA LEU A 183 -1.91 -55.25 4.73
C LEU A 183 -1.41 -56.51 3.98
N PRO A 184 -1.66 -57.70 4.54
CA PRO A 184 -2.65 -58.54 3.86
C PRO A 184 -3.64 -59.24 4.80
N LEU A 185 -4.83 -59.51 4.24
CA LEU A 185 -5.87 -60.40 4.76
C LEU A 185 -5.37 -61.86 4.82
N ILE A 186 -5.59 -62.55 5.94
CA ILE A 186 -5.96 -63.98 5.96
C ILE A 186 -7.01 -64.20 7.05
N THR A 187 -8.07 -64.90 6.66
CA THR A 187 -9.29 -65.27 7.39
C THR A 187 -9.16 -66.53 8.25
N LEU A 188 -10.14 -66.70 9.16
CA LEU A 188 -10.74 -67.96 9.68
C LEU A 188 -10.07 -68.70 10.87
N LYS A 189 -10.63 -68.56 12.08
CA LYS A 189 -11.53 -69.56 12.75
C LYS A 189 -11.72 -69.28 14.27
N PHE A 190 -12.99 -69.17 14.66
CA PHE A 190 -13.67 -69.72 15.85
C PHE A 190 -12.95 -69.84 17.21
N LEU A 191 -13.40 -69.10 18.24
CA LEU A 191 -14.22 -69.59 19.38
C LEU A 191 -14.43 -68.48 20.45
N ASN A 192 -15.69 -68.20 20.75
CA ASN A 192 -16.23 -67.56 21.98
C ASN A 192 -16.15 -68.55 23.18
N PRO A 193 -16.59 -68.22 24.42
CA PRO A 193 -16.59 -66.96 25.19
C PRO A 193 -16.20 -67.16 26.69
N SER A 194 -16.25 -66.06 27.46
CA SER A 194 -16.60 -65.97 28.91
C SER A 194 -15.54 -66.17 29.99
N ILE A 195 -15.66 -65.31 31.03
CA ILE A 195 -15.38 -65.41 32.49
C ILE A 195 -14.73 -64.08 32.94
N THR A 196 -15.49 -63.09 33.40
CA THR A 196 -16.08 -62.87 34.74
C THR A 196 -15.07 -62.52 35.84
N ILE A 197 -15.31 -61.33 36.39
CA ILE A 197 -14.78 -60.60 37.54
C ILE A 197 -14.61 -61.44 38.81
N GLN A 198 -13.49 -61.23 39.52
CA GLN A 198 -13.47 -60.87 40.95
C GLN A 198 -12.38 -59.80 41.17
#